data_AF-A0A4R1GBE2-F1
#
_entry.id   AF-A0A4R1GBE2-F1
#
_cell.length_a   1.000
_cell.length_b   1.000
_cell.length_c   1.000
_cell.angle_alpha   90.00
_cell.angle_beta   90.00
_cell.angle_gamma   90.00
#
_symmetry.space_group_name_H-M   'P 1'
#
loop_
_entity.id
_entity.type
_entity.pdbx_description
1 polymer ?
#
loop_
_entity_poly.entity_id
_entity_poly.type
_entity_poly.pdbx_seq_one_letter_code
_entity_poly.pdbx_strand_id
1 'polypeptide(L)'
;MKTVRVVFRNGVFVPVEEKDIPEGSEGVVVFLPKGGERRERPAWWDSLQVEERKKEALHRFSETVFRRVTVNDVKVVIGEEGFEVFVLVHDELKALRPVMEVALKIYEETGVYIPVQVISERRLNRWKEQGSKIFDSIVGGISIR
;
A
#
# COMPACT_ATOMS: atom_id res chain seq x y z
N MET A 1 -12.17 14.65 -29.31
CA MET A 1 -10.70 14.65 -29.40
C MET A 1 -10.22 13.25 -29.77
N LYS A 2 -9.32 13.11 -30.75
CA LYS A 2 -8.74 11.81 -31.12
C LYS A 2 -7.45 11.62 -30.35
N THR A 3 -7.41 10.65 -29.44
CA THR A 3 -6.19 10.28 -28.70
C THR A 3 -5.30 9.40 -29.59
N VAL A 4 -3.98 9.57 -29.53
CA VAL A 4 -3.00 8.73 -30.23
C VAL A 4 -2.05 8.15 -29.19
N ARG A 5 -1.88 6.83 -29.20
CA ARG A 5 -0.86 6.19 -28.37
C ARG A 5 0.48 6.29 -29.08
N VAL A 6 1.51 6.71 -28.37
CA VAL A 6 2.85 6.91 -28.90
C VAL A 6 3.90 6.20 -28.06
N VAL A 7 5.05 5.90 -28.66
CA VAL A 7 6.27 5.46 -27.97
C VAL A 7 7.33 6.52 -28.19
N PHE A 8 8.00 6.94 -27.10
CA PHE A 8 9.15 7.81 -27.21
C PHE A 8 10.39 6.99 -27.57
N ARG A 9 10.96 7.22 -28.76
CA ARG A 9 12.19 6.57 -29.24
C ARG A 9 13.07 7.59 -29.92
N ASN A 10 14.36 7.61 -29.57
CA ASN A 10 15.36 8.48 -30.21
C ASN A 10 14.99 9.97 -30.26
N GLY A 11 14.34 10.49 -29.22
CA GLY A 11 13.94 11.91 -29.14
C GLY A 11 12.62 12.24 -29.83
N VAL A 12 11.91 11.27 -30.41
CA VAL A 12 10.66 11.49 -31.15
C VAL A 12 9.53 10.61 -30.59
N PHE A 13 8.30 11.14 -30.58
CA PHE A 13 7.09 10.36 -30.27
C PHE A 13 6.56 9.69 -31.54
N VAL A 14 6.64 8.36 -31.59
CA VAL A 14 6.21 7.57 -32.73
C VAL A 14 4.85 6.93 -32.43
N PRO A 15 3.81 7.12 -33.25
CA PRO A 15 2.52 6.43 -33.08
C PRO A 15 2.68 4.91 -33.00
N VAL A 16 1.96 4.28 -32.07
CA VAL A 16 1.92 2.81 -31.95
C VAL A 16 1.13 2.18 -33.10
N GLU A 17 0.12 2.91 -33.59
CA GLU A 17 -0.71 2.54 -34.71
C GLU A 17 -0.45 3.54 -35.85
N GLU A 18 -0.44 3.05 -37.08
CA GLU A 18 -0.26 3.89 -38.26
C GLU A 18 -1.39 4.92 -38.32
N LYS A 19 -1.02 6.20 -38.21
CA LYS A 19 -1.93 7.34 -38.22
C LYS A 19 -1.30 8.46 -39.02
N ASP A 20 -2.10 8.99 -39.93
CA ASP A 20 -1.75 10.19 -40.67
C ASP A 20 -1.96 11.42 -39.77
N ILE A 21 -0.86 12.03 -39.34
CA ILE A 21 -0.84 13.25 -38.51
C ILE A 21 -0.14 14.33 -39.34
N PRO A 22 -0.83 15.40 -39.76
CA PRO A 22 -0.23 16.45 -40.57
C PRO A 22 0.98 17.07 -39.88
N GLU A 23 1.99 17.41 -40.68
CA GLU A 23 3.16 18.14 -40.20
C GLU A 23 2.76 19.50 -39.60
N GLY A 24 3.44 19.92 -38.53
CA GLY A 24 3.12 21.14 -37.79
C GLY A 24 1.97 21.00 -36.77
N SER A 25 1.42 19.80 -36.60
CA SER A 25 0.39 19.55 -35.57
C SER A 25 0.95 19.69 -34.16
N GLU A 26 0.25 20.42 -33.30
CA GLU A 26 0.52 20.49 -31.86
C GLU A 26 -0.12 19.30 -31.13
N GLY A 27 0.61 18.73 -30.17
CA GLY A 27 0.15 17.60 -29.36
C GLY A 27 0.49 17.78 -27.90
N VAL A 28 -0.43 17.40 -27.02
CA VAL A 28 -0.20 17.29 -25.58
C VAL A 28 0.09 15.84 -25.24
N VAL A 29 1.27 15.57 -24.67
CA VAL A 29 1.64 14.24 -24.20
C VAL A 29 1.19 14.07 -22.76
N VAL A 30 0.32 13.08 -22.53
CA VAL A 30 -0.12 12.69 -21.20
C VAL A 30 0.51 11.35 -20.86
N PHE A 31 1.35 11.34 -19.83
CA PHE A 31 1.85 10.09 -19.25
C PHE A 31 0.74 9.49 -18.41
N LEU A 32 0.08 8.47 -18.95
CA LEU A 32 -0.77 7.64 -18.12
C LEU A 32 0.15 6.90 -17.15
N PRO A 33 -0.14 6.91 -15.83
CA PRO A 33 0.56 6.03 -14.91
C PRO A 33 0.46 4.62 -15.50
N LYS A 34 1.59 3.91 -15.55
CA LYS A 34 1.64 2.48 -15.92
C LYS A 34 0.45 1.84 -15.24
N GLY A 35 -0.45 1.29 -16.05
CA GLY A 35 -1.83 1.06 -15.68
C GLY A 35 -1.97 0.60 -14.24
N GLY A 36 -2.92 1.20 -13.53
CA GLY A 36 -3.57 0.49 -12.45
C GLY A 36 -4.09 -0.80 -13.06
N GLU A 37 -3.28 -1.86 -13.04
CA GLU A 37 -3.78 -3.19 -12.84
C GLU A 37 -4.82 -2.98 -11.74
N ARG A 38 -6.09 -3.19 -12.08
CA ARG A 38 -7.13 -3.34 -11.06
C ARG A 38 -6.67 -4.54 -10.26
N ARG A 39 -5.80 -4.30 -9.28
CA ARG A 39 -5.47 -5.25 -8.24
C ARG A 39 -6.82 -5.62 -7.68
N GLU A 40 -7.12 -6.91 -7.67
CA GLU A 40 -8.35 -7.37 -7.05
C GLU A 40 -8.41 -6.75 -5.65
N ARG A 41 -9.55 -6.13 -5.36
CA ARG A 41 -9.76 -5.56 -4.03
C ARG A 41 -9.78 -6.74 -3.06
N PRO A 42 -8.88 -6.77 -2.07
CA PRO A 42 -8.89 -7.83 -1.07
C PRO A 42 -10.19 -7.78 -0.27
N ALA A 43 -10.55 -8.90 0.36
CA ALA A 43 -11.81 -9.04 1.10
C ALA A 43 -12.00 -7.98 2.20
N TRP A 44 -10.91 -7.45 2.76
CA TRP A 44 -10.92 -6.42 3.80
C TRP A 44 -11.16 -5.00 3.27
N TRP A 45 -11.11 -4.77 1.95
CA TRP A 45 -11.10 -3.44 1.34
C TRP A 45 -12.30 -2.58 1.76
N ASP A 46 -13.48 -3.18 1.77
CA ASP A 46 -14.73 -2.49 2.11
C ASP A 46 -15.00 -2.46 3.63
N SER A 47 -14.24 -3.25 4.42
CA SER A 47 -14.29 -3.20 5.88
C SER A 47 -13.57 -1.97 6.45
N LEU A 48 -12.61 -1.41 5.72
CA LEU A 48 -11.90 -0.20 6.14
C LEU A 48 -12.66 1.06 5.70
N GLN A 49 -13.10 1.86 6.66
CA GLN A 49 -13.75 3.15 6.45
C GLN A 49 -12.70 4.28 6.40
N VAL A 50 -11.73 4.18 5.49
CA VAL A 50 -10.67 5.20 5.27
C VAL A 50 -10.61 5.62 3.79
N GLU A 51 -9.94 6.72 3.49
CA GLU A 51 -9.74 7.20 2.12
C GLU A 51 -9.15 6.13 1.19
N GLU A 52 -9.59 6.07 -0.07
CA GLU A 52 -9.13 5.05 -1.03
C GLU A 52 -7.60 5.05 -1.23
N ARG A 53 -6.96 6.23 -1.23
CA ARG A 53 -5.49 6.35 -1.31
C ARG A 53 -4.79 5.63 -0.15
N LYS A 54 -5.38 5.65 1.05
CA LYS A 54 -4.86 4.94 2.23
C LYS A 54 -5.06 3.42 2.08
N LYS A 55 -6.19 2.97 1.55
CA LYS A 55 -6.43 1.54 1.24
C LYS A 55 -5.44 1.01 0.22
N GLU A 56 -5.17 1.76 -0.85
CA GLU A 56 -4.17 1.42 -1.85
C GLU A 56 -2.77 1.29 -1.24
N ALA A 57 -2.39 2.24 -0.38
CA ALA A 57 -1.12 2.21 0.34
C ALA A 57 -1.03 0.99 1.28
N LEU A 58 -2.11 0.69 2.03
CA LEU A 58 -2.21 -0.48 2.91
C LEU A 58 -2.14 -1.80 2.13
N HIS A 59 -2.74 -1.87 0.95
CA HIS A 59 -2.67 -3.06 0.11
C HIS A 59 -1.25 -3.29 -0.42
N ARG A 60 -0.57 -2.24 -0.90
CA ARG A 60 0.84 -2.34 -1.30
C ARG A 60 1.73 -2.71 -0.12
N PHE A 61 1.48 -2.12 1.04
CA PHE A 61 2.21 -2.39 2.27
C PHE A 61 2.07 -3.86 2.68
N SER A 62 0.84 -4.35 2.84
CA SER A 62 0.55 -5.75 3.22
C SER A 62 1.21 -6.72 2.25
N GLU A 63 0.97 -6.61 0.93
CA GLU A 63 1.60 -7.48 -0.05
C GLU A 63 3.13 -7.50 0.06
N THR A 64 3.75 -6.34 0.22
CA THR A 64 5.21 -6.25 0.29
C THR A 64 5.76 -6.83 1.59
N VAL A 65 5.07 -6.60 2.71
CA VAL A 65 5.42 -7.16 4.01
C VAL A 65 5.31 -8.68 3.99
N PHE A 66 4.18 -9.25 3.54
CA PHE A 66 3.99 -10.70 3.47
C PHE A 66 4.99 -11.40 2.53
N ARG A 67 5.50 -10.69 1.50
CA ARG A 67 6.56 -11.22 0.61
C ARG A 67 7.96 -11.16 1.22
N ARG A 68 8.27 -10.17 2.08
CA ARG A 68 9.63 -9.91 2.59
C ARG A 68 9.87 -10.42 4.01
N VAL A 69 8.81 -10.57 4.81
CA VAL A 69 8.89 -10.83 6.24
C VAL A 69 7.93 -11.93 6.62
N THR A 70 8.38 -12.86 7.47
CA THR A 70 7.48 -13.83 8.11
C THR A 70 6.63 -13.10 9.15
N VAL A 71 5.37 -12.87 8.81
CA VAL A 71 4.38 -12.21 9.66
C VAL A 71 3.22 -13.16 9.93
N ASN A 72 2.66 -13.07 11.13
CA ASN A 72 1.53 -13.90 11.55
C ASN A 72 0.21 -13.28 11.08
N ASP A 73 0.09 -11.97 11.27
CA ASP A 73 -1.03 -11.15 10.80
C ASP A 73 -0.59 -9.69 10.70
N VAL A 74 -1.33 -8.89 9.94
CA VAL A 74 -1.25 -7.44 9.94
C VAL A 74 -2.64 -6.91 10.29
N LYS A 75 -2.74 -6.26 11.45
CA LYS A 75 -3.99 -5.70 11.98
C LYS A 75 -4.05 -4.21 11.75
N VAL A 76 -5.18 -3.73 11.25
CA VAL A 76 -5.48 -2.30 11.15
C VAL A 76 -6.54 -1.95 12.18
N VAL A 77 -6.21 -1.01 13.05
CA VAL A 77 -7.11 -0.46 14.06
C VAL A 77 -7.50 0.95 13.62
N ILE A 78 -8.80 1.22 13.54
CA ILE A 78 -9.32 2.55 13.24
C ILE A 78 -9.63 3.26 14.56
N GLY A 79 -9.08 4.44 14.76
CA GLY A 79 -9.32 5.32 15.90
C GLY A 79 -9.75 6.72 15.46
N GLU A 80 -9.87 7.64 16.41
CA GLU A 80 -10.33 9.01 16.14
C GLU A 80 -9.34 9.81 15.25
N GLU A 81 -8.04 9.57 15.40
CA GLU A 81 -6.98 10.27 14.66
C GLU A 81 -6.63 9.61 13.31
N GLY A 82 -7.29 8.49 12.96
CA GLY A 82 -7.03 7.77 11.71
C GLY A 82 -6.91 6.26 11.92
N PHE A 83 -5.90 5.65 11.31
CA PHE A 83 -5.65 4.23 11.45
C PHE A 83 -4.23 3.96 11.96
N GLU A 84 -4.08 2.89 12.74
CA GLU A 84 -2.79 2.34 13.12
C GLU A 84 -2.65 0.91 12.58
N VAL A 85 -1.43 0.54 12.21
CA VAL A 85 -1.10 -0.78 11.66
C VAL A 85 -0.20 -1.52 12.61
N PHE A 86 -0.64 -2.70 13.03
CA PHE A 86 0.11 -3.60 13.89
C PHE A 86 0.56 -4.81 13.10
N VAL A 87 1.87 -4.96 12.93
CA VAL A 87 2.47 -6.13 12.27
C VAL A 87 2.84 -7.13 13.35
N LEU A 88 2.11 -8.25 13.40
CA LEU A 88 2.28 -9.29 14.41
C LEU A 88 3.33 -10.30 13.93
N VAL A 89 4.39 -10.50 14.72
CA VAL A 89 5.54 -11.33 14.36
C VAL A 89 5.99 -12.22 15.49
N HIS A 90 6.83 -13.23 15.19
CA HIS A 90 7.49 -13.99 16.23
C HIS A 90 8.73 -13.25 16.80
N ASP A 91 9.52 -12.60 15.95
CA ASP A 91 10.77 -11.91 16.30
C ASP A 91 10.73 -10.44 15.86
N GLU A 92 10.49 -9.53 16.82
CA GLU A 92 10.46 -8.08 16.59
C GLU A 92 11.78 -7.55 16.01
N LEU A 93 12.93 -8.02 16.49
CA LEU A 93 14.23 -7.46 16.12
C LEU A 93 14.56 -7.73 14.65
N LYS A 94 14.19 -8.91 14.15
CA LYS A 94 14.38 -9.28 12.74
C LYS A 94 13.37 -8.61 11.82
N ALA A 95 12.14 -8.42 12.27
CA ALA A 95 11.06 -7.87 11.46
C ALA A 95 11.01 -6.34 11.42
N LEU A 96 11.47 -5.66 12.48
CA LEU A 96 11.32 -4.21 12.61
C LEU A 96 11.90 -3.46 11.40
N ARG A 97 13.18 -3.67 11.11
CA ARG A 97 13.85 -2.98 10.00
C ARG A 97 13.15 -3.19 8.65
N PRO A 98 12.94 -4.43 8.16
CA PRO A 98 12.32 -4.63 6.85
C PRO A 98 10.89 -4.10 6.79
N VAL A 99 10.10 -4.18 7.87
CA VAL A 99 8.75 -3.59 7.91
C VAL A 99 8.81 -2.06 7.78
N MET A 100 9.71 -1.42 8.54
CA MET A 100 9.89 0.04 8.47
C MET A 100 10.40 0.50 7.11
N GLU A 101 11.31 -0.23 6.47
CA GLU A 101 11.76 0.05 5.10
C GLU A 101 10.60 -0.01 4.10
N VAL A 102 9.66 -0.95 4.27
CA VAL A 102 8.47 -1.01 3.41
C VAL A 102 7.56 0.19 3.67
N ALA A 103 7.29 0.54 4.92
CA ALA A 103 6.47 1.71 5.26
C ALA A 103 7.07 3.01 4.68
N LEU A 104 8.39 3.19 4.82
CA LEU A 104 9.11 4.34 4.28
C LEU A 104 8.98 4.40 2.75
N LYS A 105 9.21 3.29 2.06
CA LYS A 105 9.08 3.23 0.60
C LYS A 105 7.66 3.59 0.13
N ILE A 106 6.63 3.11 0.83
CA ILE A 106 5.24 3.48 0.51
C ILE A 106 5.01 4.98 0.68
N TYR A 107 5.58 5.58 1.74
CA TYR A 107 5.49 7.02 1.94
C TYR A 107 6.22 7.80 0.83
N GLU A 108 7.43 7.40 0.46
CA GLU A 108 8.20 8.04 -0.62
C GLU A 108 7.48 7.96 -1.97
N GLU A 109 6.85 6.84 -2.29
CA GLU A 109 6.18 6.62 -3.58
C GLU A 109 4.79 7.24 -3.64
N THR A 110 4.05 7.22 -2.53
CA THR A 110 2.61 7.54 -2.53
C THR A 110 2.28 8.77 -1.71
N GLY A 111 3.20 9.31 -0.92
CA GLY A 111 2.96 10.39 0.04
C GLY A 111 2.04 10.03 1.21
N VAL A 112 1.65 8.76 1.35
CA VAL A 112 0.76 8.29 2.43
C VAL A 112 1.60 7.78 3.59
N TYR A 113 1.44 8.38 4.76
CA TYR A 113 2.03 7.89 6.00
C TYR A 113 1.20 6.72 6.55
N ILE A 114 1.88 5.62 6.89
CA ILE A 114 1.30 4.44 7.53
C ILE A 114 1.90 4.35 8.94
N PRO A 115 1.12 4.61 10.00
CA PRO A 115 1.60 4.48 11.38
C PRO A 115 1.75 2.99 11.72
N VAL A 116 2.99 2.46 11.64
CA VAL A 116 3.27 1.04 11.85
C VAL A 116 3.88 0.79 13.23
N GLN A 117 3.38 -0.23 13.92
CA GLN A 117 3.99 -0.83 15.10
C GLN A 117 4.25 -2.32 14.86
N VAL A 118 5.48 -2.76 15.11
CA VAL A 118 5.86 -4.18 15.03
C VAL A 118 5.79 -4.78 16.43
N ILE A 119 5.01 -5.85 16.58
CA ILE A 119 4.70 -6.44 17.89
C ILE A 119 4.90 -7.94 17.85
N SER A 120 5.65 -8.45 18.82
CA SER A 120 5.84 -9.87 19.04
C SER A 120 4.61 -10.50 19.68
N GLU A 121 4.38 -11.78 19.40
CA GLU A 121 3.40 -12.59 20.14
C GLU A 121 3.61 -12.52 21.65
N ARG A 122 4.88 -12.54 22.11
CA ARG A 122 5.20 -12.41 23.53
C ARG A 122 4.70 -11.10 24.12
N ARG A 123 4.84 -9.98 23.39
CA ARG A 123 4.35 -8.68 23.84
C ARG A 123 2.83 -8.63 23.84
N LEU A 124 2.19 -9.17 22.80
CA LEU A 124 0.74 -9.25 22.69
C LEU A 124 0.12 -10.08 23.83
N ASN A 125 0.72 -11.23 24.17
CA ASN A 125 0.28 -12.08 25.26
C ASN A 125 0.41 -11.40 26.63
N ARG A 126 1.48 -10.65 26.87
CA ARG A 126 1.61 -9.86 28.12
C ARG A 126 0.47 -8.83 28.25
N TRP A 127 0.10 -8.18 27.16
CA TRP A 127 -1.04 -7.25 27.17
C TRP A 127 -2.38 -7.94 27.40
N LYS A 128 -2.55 -9.15 26.87
CA LYS A 128 -3.71 -10.00 27.17
C LYS A 128 -3.80 -10.31 28.67
N GLU A 129 -2.71 -10.77 29.27
CA GLU A 129 -2.64 -11.12 30.70
C GLU A 129 -2.94 -9.91 31.61
N GLN A 130 -2.58 -8.71 31.15
CA GLN A 130 -2.83 -7.45 31.87
C GLN A 130 -4.24 -6.87 31.65
N GLY A 131 -5.08 -7.49 30.81
CA GLY A 131 -6.39 -6.93 30.45
C GLY A 131 -6.27 -5.57 29.74
N SER A 132 -5.22 -5.40 28.93
CA SER A 132 -4.94 -4.14 28.24
C SER A 132 -5.96 -3.88 27.14
N LYS A 133 -6.57 -2.69 27.13
CA LYS A 133 -7.45 -2.24 26.04
C LYS A 133 -6.78 -2.29 24.66
N ILE A 134 -5.45 -2.12 24.60
CA ILE A 134 -4.68 -2.21 23.36
C ILE A 134 -4.76 -3.62 22.77
N PHE A 135 -4.73 -4.65 23.62
CA PHE A 135 -4.89 -6.03 23.16
C PHE A 135 -6.26 -6.22 22.48
N ASP A 136 -7.32 -5.78 23.15
CA ASP A 136 -8.68 -5.89 22.61
C ASP A 136 -8.84 -5.13 21.29
N SER A 137 -8.26 -3.92 21.18
CA SER A 137 -8.25 -3.13 19.96
C SER A 137 -7.52 -3.85 18.81
N ILE A 138 -6.36 -4.45 19.06
CA ILE A 138 -5.58 -5.17 18.04
C ILE A 138 -6.32 -6.43 17.58
N VAL A 139 -6.90 -7.19 18.52
CA VAL A 139 -7.63 -8.43 18.21
C VAL A 139 -8.92 -8.13 17.43
N GLY A 140 -9.65 -7.06 17.82
CA GLY A 140 -10.82 -6.57 17.10
C GLY A 140 -10.52 -5.83 15.80
N GLY A 141 -9.24 -5.53 15.53
CA GLY A 141 -8.79 -4.87 14.31
C GLY A 141 -8.99 -5.71 13.06
N ILE A 142 -9.06 -5.03 11.92
CA ILE A 142 -9.25 -5.65 10.61
C ILE A 142 -7.93 -6.31 10.18
N SER A 143 -7.98 -7.60 9.89
CA SER A 143 -6.84 -8.32 9.30
C SER A 143 -6.72 -7.96 7.83
N ILE A 144 -5.53 -7.52 7.42
CA ILE A 144 -5.23 -7.13 6.03
C ILE A 144 -4.30 -8.12 5.33
N ARG A 145 -4.49 -9.41 5.62
CA ARG A 145 -3.80 -10.51 4.93
C ARG A 145 -4.15 -10.62 3.45
#